data_AF-A0A938XT20-F1
#
_entry.id   AF-A0A938XT20-F1
#
_cell.length_a   1.000
_cell.length_b   1.000
_cell.length_c   1.000
_cell.angle_alpha   90.00
_cell.angle_beta   90.00
_cell.angle_gamma   90.00
#
_symmetry.space_group_name_H-M   'P 1'
#
loop_
_entity.id
_entity.type
_entity.pdbx_description
1 polymer ?
#
loop_
_entity_poly.entity_id
_entity_poly.type
_entity_poly.pdbx_seq_one_letter_code
_entity_poly.pdbx_strand_id
1 'polypeptide(L)'
;MISILAGLIASMLAFLFNRFLFSKLGDWTIVYLVPIGEEIFKSGFAYYLGANLVMTHLIFGVLEAGFDFFHSNKLAVVLAVLTHLLLGSLTFYCWTSSNNLIIAIVIAALVHTVWNYSIRRVNYEINL
;
A
#
# COMPACT_ATOMS: atom_id res chain seq x y z
N MET A 1 11.51 -4.28 16.17
CA MET A 1 10.39 -3.76 16.99
C MET A 1 9.77 -2.49 16.38
N ILE A 2 10.55 -1.45 16.10
CA ILE A 2 10.00 -0.17 15.60
C ILE A 2 9.30 -0.27 14.23
N SER A 3 9.79 -1.12 13.31
CA SER A 3 9.11 -1.36 12.02
C SER A 3 7.74 -2.04 12.18
N ILE A 4 7.59 -2.91 13.19
CA ILE A 4 6.30 -3.55 13.51
C ILE A 4 5.30 -2.48 13.95
N LEU A 5 5.72 -1.59 14.86
CA LEU A 5 4.88 -0.48 15.29
C LEU A 5 4.52 0.46 14.13
N ALA A 6 5.50 0.83 13.31
CA ALA A 6 5.28 1.69 12.13
C ALA A 6 4.29 1.04 11.14
N GLY A 7 4.44 -0.25 10.86
CA GLY A 7 3.53 -1.01 10.00
C GLY A 7 2.11 -1.06 10.55
N LEU A 8 1.95 -1.38 11.84
CA LEU A 8 0.64 -1.42 12.50
C LEU A 8 -0.07 -0.07 12.48
N ILE A 9 0.64 1.03 12.81
CA ILE A 9 0.07 2.37 12.78
C ILE A 9 -0.30 2.77 11.34
N ALA A 10 0.59 2.52 10.38
CA ALA A 10 0.33 2.80 8.97
C ALA A 10 -0.90 2.04 8.45
N SER A 11 -1.02 0.74 8.73
CA SER A 11 -2.17 -0.07 8.33
C SER A 11 -3.47 0.38 9.00
N MET A 12 -3.44 0.70 10.30
CA MET A 12 -4.63 1.20 10.99
C MET A 12 -5.13 2.51 10.38
N LEU A 13 -4.25 3.47 10.15
CA LEU A 13 -4.61 4.78 9.61
C LEU A 13 -5.00 4.71 8.13
N ALA A 14 -4.29 3.91 7.34
CA ALA A 14 -4.68 3.63 5.96
C ALA A 14 -6.06 2.99 5.89
N PHE A 15 -6.37 2.00 6.74
CA PHE A 15 -7.68 1.38 6.76
C PHE A 15 -8.81 2.40 7.04
N LEU A 16 -8.62 3.27 8.03
CA LEU A 16 -9.59 4.33 8.34
C LEU A 16 -9.73 5.33 7.19
N PHE A 17 -8.61 5.74 6.60
CA PHE A 17 -8.57 6.65 5.46
C PHE A 17 -9.26 6.05 4.22
N ASN A 18 -8.94 4.81 3.88
CA ASN A 18 -9.51 4.06 2.76
C ASN A 18 -11.02 3.93 2.92
N ARG A 19 -11.49 3.54 4.12
CA ARG A 19 -12.91 3.42 4.43
C ARG A 19 -13.63 4.77 4.32
N PHE A 20 -13.01 5.84 4.81
CA PHE A 20 -13.54 7.19 4.69
C PHE A 20 -13.68 7.61 3.22
N LEU A 21 -12.61 7.46 2.42
CA LEU A 21 -12.62 7.79 0.99
C LEU A 21 -13.70 7.00 0.24
N PHE A 22 -13.73 5.69 0.41
CA PHE A 22 -14.72 4.83 -0.23
C PHE A 22 -16.14 5.24 0.13
N SER A 23 -16.42 5.52 1.40
CA SER A 23 -17.75 5.92 1.87
C SER A 23 -18.24 7.28 1.33
N LYS A 24 -17.32 8.18 0.98
CA LYS A 24 -17.64 9.56 0.57
C LYS A 24 -17.60 9.77 -0.94
N LEU A 25 -16.70 9.08 -1.62
CA LEU A 25 -16.37 9.34 -3.02
C LEU A 25 -16.62 8.13 -3.92
N GLY A 26 -16.81 6.94 -3.35
CA GLY A 26 -17.10 5.72 -4.09
C GLY A 26 -15.85 4.90 -4.45
N ASP A 27 -16.07 3.95 -5.34
CA ASP A 27 -15.17 2.85 -5.68
C ASP A 27 -13.93 3.25 -6.51
N TRP A 28 -14.00 4.33 -7.30
CA TRP A 28 -12.86 4.83 -8.07
C TRP A 28 -11.69 5.23 -7.18
N THR A 29 -11.96 5.59 -5.91
CA THR A 29 -10.92 5.95 -4.95
C THR A 29 -9.94 4.82 -4.67
N ILE A 30 -10.38 3.56 -4.77
CA ILE A 30 -9.53 2.37 -4.59
C ILE A 30 -8.37 2.37 -5.60
N VAL A 31 -8.60 2.90 -6.80
CA VAL A 31 -7.58 2.96 -7.85
C VAL A 31 -6.70 4.20 -7.71
N TYR A 32 -7.29 5.36 -7.43
CA TYR A 32 -6.59 6.64 -7.61
C TYR A 32 -6.17 7.34 -6.31
N LEU A 33 -6.91 7.21 -5.22
CA LEU A 33 -6.66 7.97 -3.98
C LEU A 33 -6.13 7.10 -2.84
N VAL A 34 -6.62 5.87 -2.72
CA VAL A 34 -6.18 4.90 -1.72
C VAL A 34 -4.67 4.65 -1.82
N PRO A 35 -4.09 4.35 -3.00
CA PRO A 35 -2.65 4.13 -3.13
C PRO A 35 -1.80 5.31 -2.62
N ILE A 36 -2.24 6.54 -2.89
CA ILE A 36 -1.55 7.75 -2.43
C ILE A 36 -1.51 7.80 -0.91
N GLY A 37 -2.66 7.61 -0.24
CA GLY A 37 -2.74 7.62 1.21
C GLY A 37 -1.88 6.52 1.84
N GLU A 38 -1.93 5.31 1.28
CA GLU A 38 -1.15 4.19 1.79
C GLU A 38 0.35 4.42 1.70
N GLU A 39 0.86 4.87 0.54
CA GLU A 39 2.29 5.14 0.39
C GLU A 39 2.76 6.27 1.31
N ILE A 40 1.94 7.30 1.53
CA ILE A 40 2.20 8.37 2.50
C ILE A 40 2.30 7.80 3.91
N PHE A 41 1.33 6.98 4.35
CA PHE A 41 1.35 6.44 5.72
C PHE A 41 2.52 5.47 5.91
N LYS A 42 2.72 4.49 5.03
CA LYS A 42 3.80 3.50 5.16
C LYS A 42 5.17 4.18 5.20
N SER A 43 5.44 5.03 4.22
CA SER A 43 6.74 5.68 4.07
C SER A 43 6.96 6.78 5.09
N GLY A 44 5.91 7.57 5.39
CA GLY A 44 5.94 8.64 6.37
C GLY A 44 6.19 8.14 7.79
N PHE A 45 5.47 7.10 8.23
CA PHE A 45 5.73 6.51 9.55
C PHE A 45 7.06 5.78 9.61
N ALA A 46 7.47 5.10 8.54
CA ALA A 46 8.80 4.49 8.49
C ALA A 46 9.89 5.55 8.68
N TYR A 47 9.80 6.67 7.96
CA TYR A 47 10.76 7.76 8.05
C TYR A 47 10.75 8.44 9.42
N TYR A 48 9.57 8.87 9.90
CA TYR A 48 9.45 9.64 11.14
C TYR A 48 9.88 8.84 12.39
N LEU A 49 9.60 7.54 12.41
CA LEU A 49 9.98 6.67 13.52
C LEU A 49 11.38 6.06 13.36
N GLY A 50 12.10 6.35 12.27
CA GLY A 50 13.40 5.74 11.98
C GLY A 50 13.33 4.22 11.80
N ALA A 51 12.20 3.71 11.29
CA ALA A 51 12.00 2.30 11.05
C ALA A 51 12.52 1.86 9.67
N ASN A 52 12.78 0.55 9.53
CA ASN A 52 13.10 -0.03 8.22
C ASN A 52 11.88 0.07 7.29
N LEU A 53 12.03 0.82 6.20
CA LEU A 53 10.96 1.14 5.26
C LEU A 53 10.38 -0.10 4.56
N VAL A 54 11.23 -1.00 4.09
CA VAL A 54 10.80 -2.24 3.40
C VAL A 54 10.03 -3.14 4.36
N MET A 55 10.51 -3.29 5.60
CA MET A 55 9.84 -4.09 6.62
C MET A 55 8.48 -3.49 6.99
N THR A 56 8.37 -2.16 7.11
CA THR A 56 7.09 -1.48 7.36
C THR A 56 6.06 -1.78 6.26
N HIS A 57 6.48 -1.77 4.98
CA HIS A 57 5.61 -2.14 3.87
C HIS A 57 5.24 -3.62 3.89
N LEU A 58 6.18 -4.50 4.23
CA LEU A 58 5.91 -5.93 4.36
C LEU A 58 4.85 -6.21 5.43
N ILE A 59 4.98 -5.61 6.61
CA ILE A 59 3.99 -5.74 7.69
C ILE A 59 2.63 -5.22 7.24
N PHE A 60 2.61 -4.08 6.54
CA PHE A 60 1.38 -3.55 5.98
C PHE A 60 0.71 -4.57 5.06
N GLY A 61 1.46 -5.15 4.13
CA GLY A 61 0.92 -6.14 3.21
C GLY A 61 0.53 -7.46 3.85
N VAL A 62 1.17 -7.87 4.95
CA VAL A 62 0.71 -9.03 5.73
C VAL A 62 -0.65 -8.75 6.40
N LEU A 63 -0.87 -7.53 6.90
CA LEU A 63 -2.14 -7.16 7.50
C LEU A 63 -3.26 -7.04 6.46
N GLU A 64 -2.96 -6.46 5.29
CA GLU A 64 -3.88 -6.44 4.15
C GLU A 64 -4.19 -7.87 3.68
N ALA A 65 -3.18 -8.72 3.51
CA ALA A 65 -3.37 -10.12 3.15
C ALA A 65 -4.23 -10.88 4.17
N GLY A 66 -4.10 -10.56 5.46
CA GLY A 66 -4.96 -11.08 6.52
C GLY A 66 -6.41 -10.63 6.36
N PHE A 67 -6.64 -9.36 5.99
CA PHE A 67 -7.98 -8.86 5.68
C PHE A 67 -8.57 -9.54 4.43
N ASP A 68 -7.78 -9.67 3.37
CA ASP A 68 -8.16 -10.33 2.12
C ASP A 68 -8.43 -11.82 2.29
N PHE A 69 -7.76 -12.50 3.22
CA PHE A 69 -8.01 -13.92 3.48
C PHE A 69 -9.46 -14.17 3.91
N PHE A 70 -10.10 -13.21 4.58
CA PHE A 70 -11.49 -13.32 5.03
C PHE A 70 -12.52 -12.75 4.03
N HIS A 71 -12.09 -11.96 3.04
CA HIS A 71 -13.01 -11.20 2.17
C HIS A 71 -12.78 -11.38 0.67
N SER A 72 -11.67 -12.02 0.28
CA SER A 72 -11.17 -12.10 -1.09
C SER A 72 -10.72 -13.54 -1.42
N ASN A 73 -10.06 -13.73 -2.57
CA ASN A 73 -9.55 -15.04 -3.00
C ASN A 73 -8.09 -15.27 -2.57
N LYS A 74 -7.61 -16.52 -2.66
CA LYS A 74 -6.23 -16.89 -2.26
C LYS A 74 -5.13 -16.15 -3.05
N LEU A 75 -5.41 -15.78 -4.30
CA LEU A 75 -4.44 -15.03 -5.11
C LEU A 75 -4.28 -13.61 -4.58
N ALA A 76 -5.36 -12.95 -4.16
CA ALA A 76 -5.34 -11.62 -3.55
C ALA A 76 -4.42 -11.58 -2.31
N VAL A 77 -4.55 -12.57 -1.42
CA VAL A 77 -3.69 -12.72 -0.22
C VAL A 77 -2.20 -12.72 -0.57
N VAL A 78 -1.81 -13.51 -1.58
CA VAL A 78 -0.41 -13.60 -2.01
C VAL A 78 0.04 -12.30 -2.68
N LEU A 79 -0.81 -11.74 -3.55
CA LEU A 79 -0.52 -10.50 -4.27
C LEU A 79 -0.38 -9.30 -3.32
N ALA A 80 -1.18 -9.21 -2.25
CA ALA A 80 -1.06 -8.16 -1.25
C ALA A 80 0.35 -8.11 -0.64
N VAL A 81 0.86 -9.24 -0.15
CA VAL A 81 2.21 -9.33 0.44
C VAL A 81 3.29 -8.99 -0.59
N LEU A 82 3.23 -9.61 -1.78
CA LEU A 82 4.25 -9.42 -2.81
C LEU A 82 4.28 -8.00 -3.35
N THR A 83 3.11 -7.41 -3.62
CA THR A 83 2.99 -6.04 -4.14
C THR A 83 3.58 -5.06 -3.14
N HIS A 84 3.23 -5.17 -1.86
CA HIS A 84 3.76 -4.25 -0.87
C HIS A 84 5.24 -4.43 -0.58
N LEU A 85 5.76 -5.65 -0.66
CA LEU A 85 7.21 -5.89 -0.60
C LEU A 85 7.95 -5.21 -1.77
N LEU A 86 7.41 -5.33 -2.99
CA LEU A 86 7.95 -4.69 -4.19
C LEU A 86 7.87 -3.17 -4.11
N LEU A 87 6.72 -2.62 -3.69
CA LEU A 87 6.54 -1.18 -3.51
C LEU A 87 7.46 -0.61 -2.43
N GLY A 88 7.61 -1.29 -1.29
CA GLY A 88 8.55 -0.88 -0.25
C GLY A 88 10.00 -0.88 -0.75
N SER A 89 10.38 -1.88 -1.55
CA SER A 89 11.71 -1.96 -2.16
C SER A 89 11.92 -0.84 -3.19
N LEU A 90 10.91 -0.55 -4.01
CA LEU A 90 10.91 0.54 -4.98
C LEU A 90 11.05 1.90 -4.27
N THR A 91 10.24 2.16 -3.25
CA THR A 91 10.31 3.39 -2.44
C THR A 91 11.69 3.55 -1.82
N PHE A 92 12.27 2.49 -1.27
CA PHE A 92 13.62 2.54 -0.71
C PHE A 92 14.67 2.88 -1.76
N TYR A 93 14.61 2.24 -2.93
CA TYR A 93 15.52 2.51 -4.05
C TYR A 93 15.40 3.96 -4.55
N CYS A 94 14.18 4.45 -4.78
CA CYS A 94 13.94 5.81 -5.21
C CYS A 94 14.38 6.83 -4.16
N TRP A 95 14.12 6.58 -2.88
CA TRP A 95 14.51 7.48 -1.80
C TRP A 95 16.03 7.58 -1.69
N THR A 96 16.74 6.46 -1.68
CA THR A 96 18.20 6.44 -1.57
C THR A 96 18.90 6.99 -2.81
N SER A 97 18.32 6.81 -4.00
CA SER A 97 18.88 7.32 -5.26
C SER A 97 18.64 8.82 -5.47
N SER A 98 17.48 9.34 -5.05
CA SER A 98 17.12 10.75 -5.22
C SER A 98 17.43 11.63 -4.00
N ASN A 99 17.75 11.00 -2.86
CA ASN A 99 17.80 11.63 -1.53
C ASN A 99 16.52 12.42 -1.18
N ASN A 100 15.37 12.02 -1.74
CA ASN A 100 14.09 12.71 -1.55
C ASN A 100 12.95 11.71 -1.36
N LEU A 101 12.44 11.64 -0.13
CA LEU A 101 11.35 10.73 0.23
C LEU A 101 10.04 11.07 -0.49
N ILE A 102 9.76 12.34 -0.74
CA ILE A 102 8.52 12.78 -1.40
C ILE A 102 8.51 12.25 -2.84
N ILE A 103 9.63 12.35 -3.56
CA ILE A 103 9.75 11.80 -4.92
C ILE A 103 9.52 10.28 -4.90
N ALA A 104 10.10 9.58 -3.92
CA ALA A 104 9.91 8.14 -3.78
C ALA A 104 8.44 7.75 -3.52
N ILE A 105 7.75 8.49 -2.64
CA ILE A 105 6.31 8.29 -2.36
C ILE A 105 5.48 8.52 -3.62
N VAL A 106 5.75 9.59 -4.38
CA VAL A 106 5.02 9.88 -5.62
C VAL A 106 5.20 8.75 -6.64
N ILE A 107 6.44 8.27 -6.85
CA ILE A 107 6.71 7.18 -7.78
C ILE A 107 5.99 5.89 -7.34
N ALA A 108 6.11 5.52 -6.06
CA ALA A 108 5.45 4.33 -5.53
C ALA A 108 3.92 4.42 -5.65
N ALA A 109 3.33 5.58 -5.36
CA ALA A 109 1.89 5.80 -5.47
C ALA A 109 1.42 5.67 -6.93
N LEU A 110 2.18 6.19 -7.89
CA LEU A 110 1.86 6.04 -9.32
C LEU A 110 1.92 4.57 -9.75
N VAL A 111 2.97 3.84 -9.39
CA VAL A 111 3.08 2.39 -9.69
C VAL A 111 1.95 1.61 -9.03
N HIS A 112 1.61 1.95 -7.79
CA HIS A 112 0.53 1.31 -7.05
C HIS A 112 -0.85 1.61 -7.66
N THR A 113 -1.11 2.84 -8.11
CA THR A 113 -2.31 3.17 -8.88
C THR A 113 -2.42 2.35 -10.18
N VAL A 114 -1.32 2.20 -10.93
CA VAL A 114 -1.28 1.36 -12.13
C VAL A 114 -1.57 -0.11 -11.79
N TRP A 115 -1.03 -0.59 -10.67
CA TRP A 115 -1.30 -1.94 -10.17
C TRP A 115 -2.77 -2.15 -9.82
N ASN A 116 -3.38 -1.26 -9.03
CA ASN A 116 -4.79 -1.35 -8.66
C ASN A 116 -5.72 -1.24 -9.87
N TYR A 117 -5.38 -0.39 -10.84
CA TYR A 117 -6.09 -0.33 -12.12
C TYR A 117 -6.04 -1.70 -12.85
N SER A 118 -4.86 -2.31 -12.90
CA SER A 118 -4.63 -3.58 -13.59
C SER A 118 -5.37 -4.75 -12.93
N ILE A 119 -5.28 -4.89 -11.60
CA ILE A 119 -6.03 -5.91 -10.85
C ILE A 119 -7.53 -5.71 -11.01
N ARG A 120 -8.01 -4.47 -10.86
CA ARG A 120 -9.43 -4.16 -11.01
C ARG A 120 -9.92 -4.59 -12.39
N ARG A 121 -9.18 -4.25 -13.44
CA ARG A 121 -9.51 -4.64 -14.82
C ARG A 121 -9.60 -6.16 -15.00
N VAL A 122 -8.61 -6.91 -14.52
CA VAL A 122 -8.62 -8.38 -14.59
C VAL A 122 -9.83 -8.97 -13.86
N ASN A 123 -10.19 -8.42 -12.70
CA ASN A 123 -11.38 -8.86 -11.96
C ASN A 123 -12.70 -8.54 -12.68
N TYR A 124 -12.80 -7.47 -13.47
CA TYR A 124 -13.97 -7.20 -14.31
C TYR A 124 -14.04 -8.14 -15.52
N GLU A 125 -12.91 -8.43 -16.17
CA GLU A 125 -12.85 -9.27 -17.38
C GLU A 125 -13.16 -10.76 -17.09
N ILE A 126 -12.94 -11.24 -15.86
CA ILE A 126 -13.25 -12.63 -15.46
C ILE A 126 -14.72 -12.83 -15.01
N ASN A 127 -15.44 -11.75 -14.72
CA ASN A 127 -16.83 -11.77 -14.22
C ASN A 127 -17.88 -11.35 -15.27
N LEU A 128 -17.52 -11.35 -16.56
CA LEU A 128 -18.40 -11.16 -17.73
C LEU A 128 -18.48 -12.46 -18.53
#